data_AF-A0A9Q3FDC5-F1
#
_entry.id   AF-A0A9Q3FDC5-F1
#
_cell.length_a   1.000
_cell.length_b   1.000
_cell.length_c   1.000
_cell.angle_alpha   90.00
_cell.angle_beta   90.00
_cell.angle_gamma   90.00
#
_symmetry.space_group_name_H-M   'P 1'
#
loop_
_entity.id
_entity.type
_entity.pdbx_description
1 polymer ?
#
loop_
_entity_poly.entity_id
_entity_poly.type
_entity_poly.pdbx_seq_one_letter_code
_entity_poly.pdbx_strand_id
1 'polypeptide(L)'
;MEPKPVISAQNVLSSPGLHSQLLKIPSGKDLPQIQSLIPFLKTSLKPHQKQGLVLLLDKETPNGKEQNSLWLNKPSSSTRGIEQIHIITKKQVNNLQDSFSNIPLGCLLTDDMGLAKSIQCISLIYMTLEDYKIDIPPSIQVLNKKQKHSTLIICLPFLRKNWEDEFKLHKCVSRLNLVTHNGKKRKEIGL
;
A
#
# COMPACT_ATOMS: atom_id res chain seq x y z
N MET A 1 29.60 -21.13 -2.80
CA MET A 1 28.18 -20.75 -2.97
C MET A 1 27.36 -21.80 -2.27
N GLU A 2 26.90 -21.53 -1.05
CA GLU A 2 26.01 -22.46 -0.36
C GLU A 2 24.59 -22.36 -0.95
N PRO A 3 23.89 -23.49 -1.15
CA PRO A 3 22.52 -23.47 -1.65
C PRO A 3 21.59 -22.90 -0.57
N LYS A 4 20.77 -21.91 -0.94
CA LYS A 4 19.69 -21.43 -0.07
C LYS A 4 18.73 -22.60 0.20
N PRO A 5 18.33 -22.84 1.46
CA PRO A 5 17.42 -23.92 1.77
C PRO A 5 16.06 -23.67 1.12
N VAL A 6 15.64 -24.62 0.28
CA VAL A 6 14.29 -24.65 -0.28
C VAL A 6 13.35 -25.06 0.84
N ILE A 7 12.65 -24.09 1.41
CA ILE A 7 11.65 -24.34 2.45
C ILE A 7 10.41 -24.94 1.76
N SER A 8 10.17 -26.23 1.96
CA SER A 8 8.96 -26.91 1.48
C SER A 8 7.73 -26.39 2.25
N ALA A 9 6.62 -26.17 1.54
CA ALA A 9 5.38 -25.62 2.12
C ALA A 9 4.83 -26.44 3.31
N GLN A 10 5.13 -27.73 3.37
CA GLN A 10 4.73 -28.63 4.46
C GLN A 10 5.44 -28.31 5.80
N ASN A 11 6.67 -27.80 5.77
CA ASN A 11 7.43 -27.45 6.98
C ASN A 11 7.03 -26.08 7.57
N VAL A 12 6.29 -25.26 6.82
CA VAL A 12 5.83 -23.94 7.28
C VAL A 12 4.60 -24.07 8.18
N LEU A 13 3.68 -24.99 7.84
CA LEU A 13 2.45 -25.24 8.60
C LEU A 13 2.68 -25.89 9.98
N SER A 14 3.81 -26.55 10.18
CA SER A 14 4.21 -27.12 11.47
C SER A 14 4.80 -26.10 12.45
N SER A 15 4.95 -24.84 12.05
CA SER A 15 5.41 -23.78 12.95
C SER A 15 4.33 -23.46 14.01
N PRO A 16 4.60 -23.72 15.31
CA PRO A 16 3.65 -23.42 16.36
C PRO A 16 3.33 -21.92 16.37
N GLY A 17 2.04 -21.59 16.38
CA GLY A 17 1.54 -20.21 16.37
C GLY A 17 1.20 -19.63 14.99
N LEU A 18 1.68 -20.22 13.88
CA LEU A 18 1.38 -19.71 12.52
C LEU A 18 -0.11 -19.75 12.23
N HIS A 19 -0.73 -20.91 12.40
CA HIS A 19 -2.16 -21.10 12.15
C HIS A 19 -3.01 -20.11 12.97
N SER A 20 -2.68 -19.95 14.25
CA SER A 20 -3.40 -19.01 15.13
C SER A 20 -3.20 -17.54 14.77
N GLN A 21 -2.06 -17.16 14.19
CA GLN A 21 -1.86 -15.78 13.70
C GLN A 21 -2.57 -15.55 12.37
N LEU A 22 -2.54 -16.52 11.46
CA LEU A 22 -3.26 -16.42 10.18
C LEU A 22 -4.78 -16.26 10.39
N LEU A 23 -5.35 -16.94 11.38
CA LEU A 23 -6.77 -16.79 11.75
C LEU A 23 -7.11 -15.41 12.35
N LYS A 24 -6.11 -14.65 12.82
CA LYS A 24 -6.30 -13.28 13.35
C LYS A 24 -6.21 -12.22 12.26
N ILE A 25 -5.85 -12.58 11.03
CA ILE A 25 -5.83 -11.65 9.90
C ILE A 25 -7.29 -11.30 9.58
N PRO A 26 -7.67 -10.02 9.63
CA PRO A 26 -9.05 -9.61 9.41
C PRO A 26 -9.53 -9.98 8.00
N SER A 27 -10.80 -10.36 7.89
CA SER A 27 -11.43 -10.56 6.59
C SER A 27 -11.66 -9.20 5.92
N GLY A 28 -11.66 -9.16 4.58
CA GLY A 28 -11.93 -7.93 3.83
C GLY A 28 -13.30 -7.31 4.11
N LYS A 29 -14.23 -8.07 4.72
CA LYS A 29 -15.56 -7.59 5.13
C LYS A 29 -15.58 -6.90 6.50
N ASP A 30 -14.56 -7.14 7.32
CA ASP A 30 -14.47 -6.66 8.70
C ASP A 30 -13.69 -5.34 8.83
N LEU A 31 -13.31 -4.75 7.69
CA LEU A 31 -12.56 -3.52 7.65
C LEU A 31 -13.45 -2.32 8.02
N PRO A 32 -12.91 -1.32 8.74
CA PRO A 32 -13.64 -0.10 9.00
C PRO A 32 -13.84 0.69 7.70
N GLN A 33 -14.91 1.47 7.65
CA GLN A 33 -15.19 2.36 6.52
C GLN A 33 -14.53 3.71 6.75
N ILE A 34 -13.96 4.30 5.70
CA ILE A 34 -13.53 5.68 5.76
C ILE A 34 -14.74 6.60 5.93
N GLN A 35 -14.75 7.38 7.01
CA GLN A 35 -15.84 8.32 7.29
C GLN A 35 -15.55 9.71 6.70
N SER A 36 -14.27 10.04 6.48
CA SER A 36 -13.87 11.32 5.90
C SER A 36 -14.28 11.44 4.44
N LEU A 37 -14.59 12.68 4.05
CA LEU A 37 -14.77 13.03 2.65
C LEU A 37 -13.43 12.90 1.92
N ILE A 38 -13.45 12.33 0.72
CA ILE A 38 -12.26 12.22 -0.13
C ILE A 38 -12.09 13.58 -0.84
N PRO A 39 -10.96 14.26 -0.66
CA PRO A 39 -10.73 15.56 -1.27
C PRO A 39 -10.92 15.49 -2.79
N PHE A 40 -11.65 16.46 -3.35
CA PHE A 40 -11.78 16.66 -4.80
C PHE A 40 -12.43 15.51 -5.59
N LEU A 41 -12.97 14.49 -4.91
CA LEU A 41 -13.74 13.42 -5.53
C LEU A 41 -15.22 13.80 -5.61
N LYS A 42 -15.80 13.78 -6.82
CA LYS A 42 -17.21 14.12 -7.05
C LYS A 42 -18.16 12.98 -6.63
N THR A 43 -17.71 11.75 -6.77
CA THR A 43 -18.56 10.57 -6.62
C THR A 43 -18.52 10.03 -5.19
N SER A 44 -19.70 9.68 -4.66
CA SER A 44 -19.82 9.03 -3.36
C SER A 44 -19.47 7.55 -3.45
N LEU A 45 -18.55 7.10 -2.60
CA LEU A 45 -18.13 5.69 -2.53
C LEU A 45 -19.16 4.82 -1.80
N LYS A 46 -19.37 3.60 -2.32
CA LYS A 46 -20.15 2.53 -1.66
C LYS A 46 -19.40 2.00 -0.42
N PRO A 47 -20.10 1.36 0.55
CA PRO A 47 -19.48 0.85 1.76
C PRO A 47 -18.24 -0.04 1.53
N HIS A 48 -18.32 -1.01 0.61
CA HIS A 48 -17.19 -1.89 0.31
C HIS A 48 -16.01 -1.14 -0.33
N GLN A 49 -16.29 -0.08 -1.09
CA GLN A 49 -15.25 0.77 -1.69
C GLN A 49 -14.53 1.60 -0.63
N LYS A 50 -15.26 2.05 0.39
CA LYS A 50 -14.67 2.72 1.55
C LYS A 50 -13.79 1.79 2.37
N GLN A 51 -14.21 0.53 2.54
CA GLN A 51 -13.40 -0.51 3.21
C GLN A 51 -12.13 -0.82 2.42
N GLY A 52 -12.24 -1.02 1.10
CA GLY A 52 -11.09 -1.23 0.22
C GLY A 52 -10.12 -0.05 0.23
N LEU A 53 -10.61 1.18 0.29
CA LEU A 53 -9.76 2.36 0.40
C LEU A 53 -8.98 2.42 1.73
N VAL A 54 -9.57 2.01 2.84
CA VAL A 54 -8.86 1.92 4.13
C VAL A 54 -7.70 0.91 4.04
N LEU A 55 -7.96 -0.25 3.43
CA LEU A 55 -6.91 -1.23 3.19
C LEU A 55 -5.77 -0.64 2.35
N LEU A 56 -6.11 0.03 1.25
CA LEU A 56 -5.12 0.67 0.37
C LEU A 56 -4.24 1.68 1.14
N LEU A 57 -4.85 2.55 1.95
CA LEU A 57 -4.13 3.55 2.75
C LEU A 57 -3.23 2.91 3.83
N ASP A 58 -3.70 1.88 4.53
CA ASP A 58 -2.89 1.16 5.53
C ASP A 58 -1.65 0.52 4.88
N LYS A 59 -1.80 0.01 3.65
CA LYS A 59 -0.71 -0.64 2.92
C LYS A 59 0.26 0.33 2.24
N GLU A 60 -0.15 1.57 1.97
CA GLU A 60 0.75 2.64 1.51
C GLU A 60 1.49 3.34 2.66
N THR A 61 1.11 3.09 3.93
CA THR A 61 1.76 3.69 5.10
C THR A 61 2.91 2.81 5.61
N PRO A 62 4.15 3.34 5.78
CA PRO A 62 5.32 2.57 6.25
C PRO A 62 5.21 1.90 7.63
N ASN A 63 4.18 2.23 8.42
CA ASN A 63 3.89 1.64 9.73
C ASN A 63 2.43 1.17 9.82
N GLY A 64 1.89 0.66 8.71
CA GLY A 64 0.52 0.13 8.65
C GLY A 64 0.28 -0.96 9.69
N LYS A 65 -0.94 -1.01 10.25
CA LYS A 65 -1.28 -1.89 11.38
C LYS A 65 -1.08 -3.37 11.05
N GLU A 66 -1.27 -3.75 9.79
CA GLU A 66 -1.24 -5.14 9.36
C GLU A 66 0.15 -5.69 9.00
N GLN A 67 1.18 -4.84 8.99
CA GLN A 67 2.55 -5.24 8.64
C GLN A 67 3.19 -6.20 9.67
N ASN A 68 2.56 -6.32 10.85
CA ASN A 68 3.05 -7.12 11.97
C ASN A 68 2.42 -8.53 12.06
N SER A 69 1.56 -8.90 11.12
CA SER A 69 0.72 -10.11 11.20
C SER A 69 1.49 -11.44 11.24
N LEU A 70 2.79 -11.45 10.91
CA LEU A 70 3.67 -12.63 10.96
C LEU A 70 4.72 -12.54 12.08
N TRP A 71 4.62 -11.55 12.97
CA TRP A 71 5.54 -11.34 14.08
C TRP A 71 4.88 -11.70 15.41
N LEU A 72 5.60 -12.46 16.23
CA LEU A 72 5.19 -12.84 17.58
C LEU A 72 6.00 -12.08 18.62
N ASN A 73 5.31 -11.55 19.62
CA ASN A 73 5.94 -11.02 20.82
C ASN A 73 6.23 -12.19 21.77
N LYS A 74 7.49 -12.39 22.13
CA LYS A 74 7.92 -13.38 23.11
C LYS A 74 8.65 -12.67 24.26
N PRO A 75 8.39 -13.03 25.52
CA PRO A 75 9.21 -12.51 26.62
C PRO A 75 10.66 -12.97 26.42
N SER A 76 11.60 -12.03 26.50
CA SER A 76 13.03 -12.34 26.45
C SER A 76 13.44 -13.11 27.71
N SER A 77 14.23 -14.16 27.53
CA SER A 77 14.77 -14.96 28.64
C SER A 77 16.00 -14.31 29.29
N SER A 78 16.66 -13.37 28.61
CA SER A 78 17.92 -12.74 29.03
C SER A 78 17.78 -11.28 29.44
N THR A 79 16.74 -10.58 28.98
CA THR A 79 16.47 -9.17 29.31
C THR A 79 15.04 -8.99 29.83
N ARG A 80 14.78 -7.93 30.63
CA ARG A 80 13.40 -7.48 30.96
C ARG A 80 12.76 -6.81 29.74
N GLY A 81 12.67 -7.52 28.63
CA GLY A 81 12.22 -7.01 27.34
C GLY A 81 11.31 -7.99 26.60
N ILE A 82 10.66 -7.50 25.56
CA ILE A 82 9.89 -8.30 24.62
C ILE A 82 10.75 -8.48 23.37
N GLU A 83 11.05 -9.71 23.01
CA GLU A 83 11.68 -10.06 21.73
C GLU A 83 10.60 -10.32 20.69
N GLN A 84 10.85 -9.90 19.46
CA GLN A 84 9.92 -10.08 18.36
C GLN A 84 10.47 -11.11 17.39
N ILE A 85 9.70 -12.16 17.14
CA ILE A 85 10.12 -13.31 16.34
C ILE A 85 9.24 -13.41 15.10
N HIS A 86 9.86 -13.39 13.92
CA HIS A 86 9.15 -13.65 12.68
C HIS A 86 8.83 -15.14 12.56
N ILE A 87 7.56 -15.50 12.36
CA ILE A 87 7.10 -16.90 12.47
C ILE A 87 7.78 -17.82 11.45
N ILE A 88 7.97 -17.35 10.21
CA ILE A 88 8.45 -18.21 9.12
C ILE A 88 9.98 -18.29 9.14
N THR A 89 10.64 -17.13 9.14
CA THR A 89 12.12 -17.07 9.06
C THR A 89 12.80 -17.31 10.40
N LYS A 90 12.05 -17.31 11.51
CA LYS A 90 12.55 -17.40 12.89
C LYS A 90 13.52 -16.28 13.26
N LYS A 91 13.60 -15.20 12.47
CA LYS A 91 14.43 -14.03 12.76
C LYS A 91 13.93 -13.38 14.05
N GLN A 92 14.86 -13.11 14.96
CA GLN A 92 14.59 -12.42 16.22
C GLN A 92 15.10 -10.99 16.12
N VAL A 93 14.29 -10.04 16.58
CA VAL A 93 14.63 -8.62 16.60
C VAL A 93 14.16 -8.01 17.91
N ASN A 94 14.97 -7.10 18.45
CA ASN A 94 14.65 -6.41 19.71
C ASN A 94 13.76 -5.19 19.47
N ASN A 95 13.77 -4.64 18.25
CA ASN A 95 12.90 -3.57 17.83
C ASN A 95 12.40 -3.83 16.40
N LEU A 96 11.09 -3.94 16.25
CA LEU A 96 10.44 -4.12 14.95
C LEU A 96 10.61 -2.92 14.02
N GLN A 97 10.71 -1.68 14.56
CA GLN A 97 10.86 -0.47 13.74
C GLN A 97 12.10 -0.52 12.85
N ASP A 98 13.20 -1.08 13.35
CA ASP A 98 14.46 -1.22 12.60
C ASP A 98 14.34 -2.24 11.44
N SER A 99 13.42 -3.19 11.55
CA SER A 99 13.19 -4.24 10.54
C SER A 99 12.16 -3.87 9.47
N PHE A 100 11.34 -2.85 9.74
CA PHE A 100 10.23 -2.45 8.85
C PHE A 100 10.60 -1.37 7.82
N SER A 101 11.79 -0.80 7.94
CA SER A 101 12.35 0.13 6.95
C SER A 101 12.39 -0.43 5.51
N ASN A 102 12.26 -1.75 5.32
CA ASN A 102 12.35 -2.42 4.01
C ASN A 102 11.08 -3.21 3.62
N ILE A 103 9.92 -2.99 4.24
CA ILE A 103 8.68 -3.64 3.78
C ILE A 103 8.20 -3.00 2.48
N PRO A 104 7.85 -3.80 1.45
CA PRO A 104 7.24 -3.26 0.24
C PRO A 104 5.87 -2.66 0.57
N LEU A 105 5.69 -1.38 0.23
CA LEU A 105 4.42 -0.69 0.31
C LEU A 105 3.51 -1.08 -0.86
N GLY A 106 2.21 -1.00 -0.63
CA GLY A 106 1.17 -1.28 -1.61
C GLY A 106 0.48 -2.63 -1.38
N CYS A 107 -0.48 -2.94 -2.25
CA CYS A 107 -1.28 -4.15 -2.12
C CYS A 107 -1.82 -4.66 -3.46
N LEU A 108 -2.41 -5.85 -3.41
CA LEU A 108 -3.12 -6.46 -4.53
C LEU A 108 -4.62 -6.32 -4.31
N LEU A 109 -5.27 -5.52 -5.16
CA LEU A 109 -6.72 -5.36 -5.14
C LEU A 109 -7.38 -6.40 -6.04
N THR A 110 -7.82 -7.51 -5.44
CA THR A 110 -8.34 -8.70 -6.13
C THR A 110 -9.86 -8.85 -6.04
N ASP A 111 -10.57 -7.73 -5.90
CA ASP A 111 -12.03 -7.69 -5.96
C ASP A 111 -12.56 -8.23 -7.31
N ASP A 112 -13.77 -8.80 -7.30
CA ASP A 112 -14.48 -9.20 -8.52
C ASP A 112 -14.63 -8.03 -9.51
N MET A 113 -14.77 -8.37 -10.80
CA MET A 113 -15.07 -7.40 -11.84
C MET A 113 -16.41 -6.70 -11.54
N GLY A 114 -16.48 -5.39 -11.76
CA GLY A 114 -17.70 -4.60 -11.49
C GLY A 114 -17.79 -4.00 -10.09
N LEU A 115 -16.88 -4.33 -9.16
CA LEU A 115 -16.83 -3.68 -7.83
C LEU A 115 -16.22 -2.27 -7.83
N ALA A 116 -15.90 -1.77 -9.03
CA ALA A 116 -15.30 -0.46 -9.31
C ALA A 116 -13.95 -0.25 -8.60
N LYS A 117 -12.98 -1.11 -8.93
CA LYS A 117 -11.59 -0.96 -8.48
C LYS A 117 -10.97 0.36 -8.94
N SER A 118 -11.33 0.84 -10.14
CA SER A 118 -10.81 2.10 -10.69
C SER A 118 -11.10 3.30 -9.81
N ILE A 119 -12.34 3.46 -9.32
CA ILE A 119 -12.68 4.58 -8.43
C ILE A 119 -11.98 4.47 -7.06
N GLN A 120 -11.75 3.25 -6.54
CA GLN A 120 -10.97 3.07 -5.31
C GLN A 120 -9.51 3.54 -5.51
N CYS A 121 -8.87 3.18 -6.63
CA CYS A 121 -7.53 3.65 -6.96
C CYS A 121 -7.46 5.17 -7.17
N ILE A 122 -8.45 5.75 -7.87
CA ILE A 122 -8.54 7.20 -8.06
C ILE A 122 -8.68 7.90 -6.70
N SER A 123 -9.51 7.35 -5.81
CA SER A 123 -9.71 7.87 -4.47
C SER A 123 -8.43 7.85 -3.64
N LEU A 124 -7.65 6.77 -3.74
CA LEU A 124 -6.35 6.66 -3.09
C LEU A 124 -5.39 7.76 -3.55
N ILE A 125 -5.28 7.96 -4.87
CA ILE A 125 -4.44 9.03 -5.45
C ILE A 125 -4.85 10.39 -4.89
N TYR A 126 -6.16 10.67 -4.78
CA TYR A 126 -6.64 11.93 -4.21
C TYR A 126 -6.32 12.10 -2.73
N MET A 127 -6.37 11.01 -1.94
CA MET A 127 -6.06 11.04 -0.52
C MET A 127 -4.58 11.29 -0.26
N THR A 128 -3.69 10.73 -1.07
CA THR A 128 -2.23 10.80 -0.86
C THR A 128 -1.55 11.96 -1.59
N LEU A 129 -2.33 12.89 -2.19
CA LEU A 129 -1.79 14.04 -2.93
C LEU A 129 -0.90 14.95 -2.10
N GLU A 130 -1.07 15.01 -0.79
CA GLU A 130 -0.31 15.92 0.09
C GLU A 130 0.73 15.21 0.96
N ASP A 131 0.73 13.88 0.99
CA ASP A 131 1.60 13.07 1.87
C ASP A 131 3.08 13.18 1.49
N TYR A 132 3.38 13.60 0.26
CA TYR A 132 4.74 13.83 -0.24
C TYR A 132 5.54 14.88 0.54
N LYS A 133 4.89 15.73 1.32
CA LYS A 133 5.56 16.80 2.08
C LYS A 133 6.34 16.27 3.28
N ILE A 134 6.08 15.03 3.72
CA ILE A 134 6.51 14.51 5.02
C ILE A 134 7.86 13.79 4.95
N ASP A 135 8.23 13.20 3.80
CA ASP A 135 9.39 12.30 3.68
C ASP A 135 10.72 12.97 3.27
N ILE A 136 10.81 14.30 3.26
CA ILE A 136 12.03 14.99 2.82
C ILE A 136 12.92 15.29 4.03
N PRO A 137 14.12 14.68 4.16
CA PRO A 137 15.08 15.06 5.18
C PRO A 137 15.43 16.55 5.04
N PRO A 138 15.56 17.31 6.16
CA PRO A 138 15.85 18.74 6.13
C PRO A 138 17.14 19.10 5.35
N SER A 139 18.05 18.15 5.18
CA SER A 139 19.28 18.29 4.38
C SER A 139 19.06 18.43 2.87
N ILE A 140 17.94 17.94 2.31
CA ILE A 140 17.65 17.98 0.87
C ILE A 140 16.77 19.19 0.48
N GLN A 141 16.15 19.86 1.46
CA GLN A 141 15.28 21.02 1.25
C GLN A 141 15.99 22.22 0.58
N VAL A 142 17.33 22.28 0.64
CA VAL A 142 18.13 23.38 0.07
C VAL A 142 18.24 23.30 -1.46
N LEU A 143 18.09 22.11 -2.08
CA LEU A 143 18.16 21.93 -3.53
C LEU A 143 16.79 22.06 -4.21
N ASN A 144 16.03 23.10 -3.85
CA ASN A 144 14.69 23.45 -4.34
C ASN A 144 14.53 23.43 -5.88
N LYS A 145 14.47 22.24 -6.46
CA LYS A 145 13.55 21.95 -7.57
C LYS A 145 12.25 21.52 -6.90
N LYS A 146 11.16 22.25 -7.14
CA LYS A 146 9.79 21.80 -6.84
C LYS A 146 9.67 20.37 -7.35
N GLN A 147 9.78 19.38 -6.47
CA GLN A 147 9.62 17.99 -6.87
C GLN A 147 8.15 17.83 -7.27
N LYS A 148 7.93 17.48 -8.54
CA LYS A 148 6.61 17.16 -9.05
C LYS A 148 6.38 15.69 -8.77
N HIS A 149 5.42 15.39 -7.91
CA HIS A 149 5.01 14.02 -7.64
C HIS A 149 4.02 13.58 -8.73
N SER A 150 4.15 12.32 -9.16
CA SER A 150 3.30 11.74 -10.18
C SER A 150 2.99 10.30 -9.85
N THR A 151 1.74 9.90 -10.03
CA THR A 151 1.32 8.50 -9.94
C THR A 151 1.26 7.93 -11.35
N LEU A 152 2.00 6.83 -11.60
CA LEU A 152 1.98 6.13 -12.88
C LEU A 152 0.92 5.02 -12.84
N ILE A 153 -0.05 5.09 -13.75
CA ILE A 153 -1.02 4.02 -13.97
C ILE A 153 -0.64 3.28 -15.25
N ILE A 154 -0.35 2.00 -15.12
CA ILE A 154 -0.08 1.10 -16.24
C ILE A 154 -1.33 0.26 -16.46
N CYS A 155 -1.84 0.24 -17.68
CA CYS A 155 -3.01 -0.54 -18.05
C CYS A 155 -2.84 -1.13 -19.45
N LEU A 156 -3.69 -2.10 -19.80
CA LEU A 156 -3.75 -2.62 -21.15
C LEU A 156 -4.14 -1.51 -22.14
N PRO A 157 -3.59 -1.49 -23.37
CA PRO A 157 -3.78 -0.38 -24.31
C PRO A 157 -5.24 0.01 -24.57
N PHE A 158 -6.16 -0.97 -24.56
CA PHE A 158 -7.59 -0.75 -24.79
C PHE A 158 -8.34 -0.19 -23.56
N LEU A 159 -7.80 -0.33 -22.35
CA LEU A 159 -8.39 0.24 -21.12
C LEU A 159 -8.00 1.69 -20.88
N ARG A 160 -7.07 2.23 -21.67
CA ARG A 160 -6.57 3.60 -21.51
C ARG A 160 -7.68 4.65 -21.55
N LYS A 161 -8.55 4.58 -22.57
CA LYS A 161 -9.67 5.53 -22.70
C LYS A 161 -10.64 5.41 -21.53
N ASN A 162 -10.89 4.17 -21.06
CA ASN A 162 -11.71 3.92 -19.89
C ASN A 162 -11.14 4.63 -18.65
N TRP A 163 -9.82 4.54 -18.41
CA TRP A 163 -9.18 5.29 -17.33
C TRP A 163 -9.29 6.80 -17.49
N GLU A 164 -9.05 7.34 -18.69
CA GLU A 164 -9.20 8.78 -18.95
C GLU A 164 -10.63 9.27 -18.65
N ASP A 165 -11.63 8.49 -19.01
CA ASP A 165 -13.03 8.83 -18.81
C ASP A 165 -13.47 8.69 -17.34
N GLU A 166 -12.98 7.67 -16.61
CA GLU A 166 -13.17 7.53 -15.16
C GLU A 166 -12.57 8.72 -14.38
N PHE A 167 -11.36 9.16 -14.75
CA PHE A 167 -10.77 10.36 -14.14
C PHE A 167 -11.61 11.61 -14.40
N LYS A 168 -12.13 11.80 -15.63
CA LYS A 168 -12.99 12.95 -15.94
C LYS A 168 -14.31 12.88 -15.19
N LEU A 169 -14.89 11.69 -15.05
CA LEU A 169 -16.16 11.46 -14.37
C LEU A 169 -16.07 11.79 -12.87
N HIS A 170 -14.98 11.37 -12.22
CA HIS A 170 -14.84 11.44 -10.77
C HIS A 170 -14.11 12.69 -10.26
N LYS A 171 -13.47 13.46 -11.14
CA LYS A 171 -12.74 14.70 -10.80
C LYS A 171 -13.69 15.86 -10.53
N CYS A 172 -13.63 16.42 -9.33
CA CYS A 172 -14.39 17.63 -8.96
C CYS A 172 -13.60 18.93 -9.19
N VAL A 173 -12.27 18.94 -9.01
CA VAL A 173 -11.42 20.15 -9.10
C VAL A 173 -10.06 19.84 -9.75
N SER A 174 -9.52 20.81 -10.51
CA SER A 174 -8.37 20.70 -11.42
C SER A 174 -6.97 20.65 -10.79
N ARG A 175 -6.76 19.98 -9.65
CA ARG A 175 -5.42 19.84 -9.05
C ARG A 175 -4.54 18.76 -9.68
N LEU A 176 -5.14 17.78 -10.34
CA LEU A 176 -4.41 16.71 -11.05
C LEU A 176 -4.30 17.00 -12.54
N ASN A 177 -3.08 16.93 -13.07
CA ASN A 177 -2.80 16.94 -14.50
C ASN A 177 -2.67 15.50 -14.99
N LEU A 178 -3.65 15.03 -15.76
CA LEU A 178 -3.61 13.71 -16.38
C LEU A 178 -2.80 13.81 -17.68
N VAL A 179 -1.69 13.07 -17.74
CA VAL A 179 -0.84 12.96 -18.92
C VAL A 179 -0.89 11.53 -19.43
N THR A 180 -1.33 11.36 -20.67
CA THR A 180 -1.34 10.06 -21.32
C THR A 180 -0.11 9.89 -22.21
N HIS A 181 0.65 8.83 -22.00
CA HIS A 181 1.80 8.49 -22.85
C HIS A 181 1.54 7.23 -23.67
N ASN A 182 1.78 7.32 -24.98
CA ASN A 182 1.80 6.19 -25.89
C ASN A 182 3.21 6.08 -26.48
N GLY A 183 3.77 4.88 -26.60
CA GLY A 183 5.17 4.61 -26.97
C GLY A 183 5.71 5.27 -28.26
N LYS A 184 4.87 5.98 -29.04
CA LYS A 184 5.25 6.75 -30.23
C LYS A 184 5.50 8.26 -29.97
N LYS A 185 5.18 8.82 -28.80
CA LYS A 185 5.31 10.26 -28.47
C LYS A 185 6.18 10.53 -27.24
N ARG A 186 7.46 10.15 -27.30
CA ARG A 186 8.41 10.34 -26.19
C ARG A 186 8.91 11.79 -26.02
N LYS A 187 8.60 12.70 -26.96
CA LYS A 187 9.18 14.06 -27.03
C LYS A 187 8.39 15.19 -26.33
N GLU A 188 7.23 14.92 -25.72
CA GLU A 188 6.38 15.98 -25.14
C GLU A 188 6.38 16.05 -23.60
N ILE A 189 7.11 15.16 -22.92
CA ILE A 189 7.11 15.14 -21.45
C ILE A 189 8.38 15.83 -20.94
N GLY A 190 8.31 17.15 -20.76
CA GLY A 190 9.24 17.88 -19.90
C GLY A 190 8.95 17.57 -18.44
N LEU A 191 9.47 16.46 -17.93
CA LEU A 191 9.61 16.20 -16.49
C LEU A 191 10.66 17.15 -15.90
#